data_AF-R9MEA4-F1
#
_entry.id   AF-R9MEA4-F1
#
_cell.length_a   1.000
_cell.length_b   1.000
_cell.length_c   1.000
_cell.angle_alpha   90.00
_cell.angle_beta   90.00
_cell.angle_gamma   90.00
#
_symmetry.space_group_name_H-M   'P 1'
#
loop_
_entity.id
_entity.type
_entity.pdbx_description
1 polymer ?
#
loop_
_entity_poly.entity_id
_entity_poly.type
_entity_poly.pdbx_seq_one_letter_code
_entity_poly.pdbx_strand_id
1 'polypeptide(L)'
;MWLSSKMRPAPATADADLGVTTIAGDSVGVMTRGEVRTVPIYGPGGYVWMPESGAAVLVVKGGPGGEEQCVCGMKQSAPPKGMRPGEALVYGPGGNSVYLKQDGTLELRGKVCVEGSLLVNGIPYAPCECEM
;
A
#
# COMPACT_ATOMS: atom_id res chain seq x y z
N MET A 1 42.31 30.68 -26.44
CA MET A 1 40.88 30.58 -26.06
C MET A 1 40.67 29.21 -25.45
N TRP A 2 40.34 29.14 -24.16
CA TRP A 2 40.09 27.87 -23.46
C TRP A 2 38.65 27.93 -22.94
N LEU A 3 37.73 27.26 -23.65
CA LEU A 3 36.34 27.11 -23.22
C LEU A 3 36.29 25.86 -22.34
N SER A 4 36.55 26.02 -21.05
CA SER A 4 36.28 24.98 -20.07
C SER A 4 34.78 24.81 -19.96
N SER A 5 34.25 23.73 -20.53
CA SER A 5 32.89 23.26 -20.23
C SER A 5 32.86 22.85 -18.75
N LYS A 6 32.54 23.80 -17.87
CA LYS A 6 32.08 23.47 -16.52
C LYS A 6 30.68 22.89 -16.68
N MET A 7 30.61 21.57 -16.93
CA MET A 7 29.41 20.80 -16.66
C MET A 7 29.04 21.10 -15.21
N ARG A 8 27.95 21.85 -15.01
CA ARG A 8 27.34 21.94 -13.69
C ARG A 8 27.00 20.50 -13.29
N PRO A 9 27.43 20.02 -12.12
CA PRO A 9 26.95 18.74 -11.62
C PRO A 9 25.43 18.77 -11.67
N ALA A 10 24.83 17.74 -12.27
CA ALA A 10 23.39 17.57 -12.17
C ALA A 10 23.02 17.61 -10.67
N PRO A 11 22.00 18.36 -10.26
CA PRO A 11 21.59 18.38 -8.87
C PRO A 11 21.30 16.95 -8.43
N ALA A 12 21.77 16.58 -7.24
CA ALA A 12 21.49 15.27 -6.67
C ALA A 12 19.96 15.07 -6.65
N THR A 13 19.48 14.16 -7.50
CA THR A 13 18.09 13.70 -7.45
C THR A 13 18.01 12.68 -6.34
N ALA A 14 17.07 12.86 -5.42
CA ALA A 14 16.76 11.79 -4.48
C ALA A 14 16.09 10.66 -5.27
N ASP A 15 16.58 9.43 -5.11
CA ASP A 15 16.02 8.24 -5.77
C ASP A 15 14.61 7.88 -5.24
N ALA A 16 14.16 8.59 -4.20
CA ALA A 16 12.79 8.53 -3.69
C ALA A 16 12.33 9.89 -3.13
N ASP A 17 11.03 10.16 -3.23
CA ASP A 17 10.37 11.33 -2.64
C ASP A 17 9.12 10.90 -1.85
N LEU A 18 8.70 11.73 -0.90
CA LEU A 18 7.35 11.65 -0.35
C LEU A 18 6.41 12.47 -1.22
N GLY A 19 5.29 11.87 -1.60
CA GLY A 19 4.26 12.50 -2.40
C GLY A 19 2.90 12.45 -1.74
N VAL A 20 1.97 13.23 -2.29
CA VAL A 20 0.55 13.19 -1.92
C VAL A 20 -0.24 12.82 -3.16
N THR A 21 -1.11 11.81 -3.06
CA THR A 21 -1.96 11.41 -4.18
C THR A 21 -2.95 12.52 -4.54
N THR A 22 -3.02 12.89 -5.82
CA THR A 22 -3.96 13.88 -6.37
C THR A 22 -5.12 13.24 -7.12
N ILE A 23 -4.94 12.01 -7.60
CA ILE A 23 -5.95 11.20 -8.30
C ILE A 23 -5.91 9.81 -7.67
N ALA A 24 -7.07 9.32 -7.22
CA ALA A 24 -7.22 8.00 -6.62
C ALA A 24 -7.50 6.92 -7.68
N GLY A 25 -7.33 5.64 -7.29
CA GLY A 25 -7.71 4.48 -8.12
C GLY A 25 -6.52 3.67 -8.62
N ASP A 26 -6.67 3.09 -9.81
CA ASP A 26 -5.69 2.22 -10.49
C ASP A 26 -4.62 3.00 -11.28
N SER A 27 -4.90 4.26 -11.61
CA SER A 27 -3.98 5.20 -12.26
C SER A 27 -3.77 6.43 -11.37
N VAL A 28 -2.78 6.36 -10.50
CA VAL A 28 -2.60 7.35 -9.44
C VAL A 28 -1.87 8.59 -9.97
N GLY A 29 -2.42 9.75 -9.63
CA GLY A 29 -1.71 11.02 -9.74
C GLY A 29 -1.00 11.30 -8.43
N VAL A 30 0.26 11.75 -8.46
CA VAL A 30 1.02 12.09 -7.25
C VAL A 30 1.68 13.45 -7.41
N MET A 31 1.46 14.31 -6.43
CA MET A 31 2.20 15.55 -6.26
C MET A 31 3.46 15.29 -5.44
N THR A 32 4.63 15.53 -6.04
CA THR A 32 5.92 15.59 -5.34
C THR A 32 6.47 17.02 -5.41
N ARG A 33 7.55 17.25 -6.18
CA ARG A 33 8.00 18.61 -6.58
C ARG A 33 7.21 19.16 -7.77
N GLY A 34 6.54 18.27 -8.50
CA GLY A 34 5.55 18.54 -9.53
C GLY A 34 4.56 17.39 -9.55
N GLU A 35 3.40 17.60 -10.18
CA GLU A 35 2.41 16.54 -10.35
C GLU A 35 2.84 15.61 -11.48
N VAL A 36 2.83 14.31 -11.19
CA VAL A 36 2.97 13.26 -12.19
C VAL A 36 1.69 12.45 -12.19
N ARG A 37 1.19 12.12 -13.38
CA ARG A 37 -0.06 11.37 -13.56
C ARG A 37 0.24 9.99 -14.11
N THR A 38 -0.71 9.06 -13.90
CA THR A 38 -0.60 7.70 -14.41
C THR A 38 0.62 6.98 -13.81
N VAL A 39 0.88 7.21 -12.52
CA VAL A 39 1.97 6.57 -11.79
C VAL A 39 1.51 5.18 -11.35
N PRO A 40 2.21 4.10 -11.73
CA PRO A 40 1.87 2.76 -11.30
C PRO A 40 2.10 2.57 -9.80
N ILE A 41 1.30 1.69 -9.18
CA ILE A 41 1.45 1.30 -7.78
C ILE A 41 2.15 -0.07 -7.72
N TYR A 42 3.28 -0.14 -7.03
CA TYR A 42 4.01 -1.38 -6.79
C TYR A 42 3.83 -1.79 -5.32
N GLY A 43 3.39 -3.04 -5.13
CA GLY A 43 3.20 -3.66 -3.82
C GLY A 43 3.66 -5.11 -3.81
N PRO A 44 3.57 -5.80 -2.67
CA PRO A 44 3.86 -7.23 -2.58
C PRO A 44 3.03 -8.03 -3.61
N GLY A 45 3.61 -9.09 -4.19
CA GLY A 45 2.88 -9.97 -5.10
C GLY A 45 1.62 -10.56 -4.43
N GLY A 46 0.47 -10.47 -5.10
CA GLY A 46 -0.83 -10.89 -4.55
C GLY A 46 -1.53 -9.84 -3.67
N TYR A 47 -0.92 -8.67 -3.47
CA TYR A 47 -1.53 -7.53 -2.76
C TYR A 47 -1.95 -6.45 -3.76
N VAL A 48 -3.24 -6.11 -3.76
CA VAL A 48 -3.78 -4.99 -4.54
C VAL A 48 -4.26 -3.93 -3.57
N TRP A 49 -3.75 -2.72 -3.74
CA TRP A 49 -4.13 -1.56 -2.95
C TRP A 49 -4.27 -0.35 -3.86
N MET A 50 -5.30 0.44 -3.62
CA MET A 50 -5.56 1.69 -4.31
C MET A 50 -5.51 2.81 -3.27
N PRO A 51 -4.54 3.72 -3.33
CA PRO A 51 -4.47 4.83 -2.39
C PRO A 51 -5.63 5.79 -2.60
N GLU A 52 -6.18 6.29 -1.50
CA GLU A 52 -7.16 7.38 -1.52
C GLU A 52 -6.51 8.67 -1.98
N SER A 53 -7.31 9.63 -2.47
CA SER A 53 -6.83 10.98 -2.77
C SER A 53 -6.40 11.67 -1.47
N GLY A 54 -5.26 12.36 -1.49
CA GLY A 54 -4.68 13.00 -0.32
C GLY A 54 -3.81 12.09 0.55
N ALA A 55 -3.65 10.81 0.18
CA ALA A 55 -2.78 9.88 0.89
C ALA A 55 -1.29 10.26 0.72
N ALA A 56 -0.55 10.24 1.82
CA ALA A 56 0.90 10.41 1.80
C ALA A 56 1.57 9.09 1.38
N VAL A 57 2.27 9.11 0.25
CA VAL A 57 2.84 7.92 -0.40
C VAL A 57 4.34 8.06 -0.60
N LEU A 58 5.04 6.93 -0.61
CA LEU A 58 6.44 6.85 -1.03
C LEU A 58 6.48 6.72 -2.55
N VAL A 59 7.19 7.62 -3.23
CA VAL A 59 7.43 7.55 -4.67
C VAL A 59 8.88 7.18 -4.90
N VAL A 60 9.12 6.07 -5.58
CA VAL A 60 10.47 5.67 -6.03
C VAL A 60 10.67 6.15 -7.45
N LYS A 61 11.85 6.71 -7.72
CA LYS A 61 12.24 7.25 -9.02
C LYS A 61 13.40 6.43 -9.58
N GLY A 62 13.26 6.02 -10.84
CA GLY A 62 14.23 5.26 -11.58
C GLY A 62 14.37 5.79 -13.01
N GLY A 63 15.17 5.07 -13.80
CA GLY A 63 15.49 5.47 -15.17
C GLY A 63 16.35 6.74 -15.28
N PRO A 64 16.86 7.05 -16.47
CA PRO A 64 17.59 8.28 -16.71
C PRO A 64 16.75 9.50 -16.31
N GLY A 65 17.27 10.34 -15.42
CA GLY A 65 16.57 11.58 -15.02
C GLY A 65 15.35 11.40 -14.09
N GLY A 66 15.05 10.19 -13.60
CA GLY A 66 13.89 9.96 -12.74
C GLY A 66 12.55 9.94 -13.49
N GLU A 67 12.59 9.64 -14.80
CA GLU A 67 11.40 9.56 -15.65
C GLU A 67 10.51 8.36 -15.32
N GLU A 68 11.10 7.26 -14.83
CA GLU A 68 10.34 6.12 -14.34
C GLU A 68 9.98 6.35 -12.88
N GLN A 69 8.69 6.28 -12.55
CA GLN A 69 8.22 6.51 -11.18
C GLN A 69 7.19 5.46 -10.81
N CYS A 70 7.20 5.06 -9.55
CA CYS A 70 6.15 4.21 -9.00
C CYS A 70 5.84 4.57 -7.54
N VAL A 71 4.60 4.33 -7.14
CA VAL A 71 4.15 4.43 -5.76
C VAL A 71 4.45 3.11 -5.04
N CYS A 72 5.20 3.18 -3.94
CA CYS A 72 5.67 2.02 -3.18
C CYS A 72 5.14 2.04 -1.74
N GLY A 73 3.81 2.15 -1.59
CA GLY A 73 3.15 2.11 -0.29
C GLY A 73 2.97 3.48 0.37
N MET A 74 2.48 3.44 1.61
CA MET A 74 2.24 4.60 2.46
C MET A 74 2.97 4.45 3.80
N LYS A 75 3.10 5.57 4.52
CA LYS A 75 3.55 5.52 5.91
C LYS A 75 2.61 4.63 6.72
N GLN A 76 3.18 3.71 7.50
CA GLN A 76 2.41 2.87 8.41
C GLN A 76 1.71 3.73 9.48
N SER A 77 0.46 3.38 9.78
CA SER A 77 -0.21 3.85 11.00
C SER A 77 0.49 3.31 12.24
N ALA A 78 0.24 3.96 13.38
CA ALA A 78 0.70 3.43 14.66
C ALA A 78 0.17 2.00 14.87
N PRO A 79 0.99 1.07 15.39
CA PRO A 79 0.54 -0.27 15.68
C PRO A 79 -0.56 -0.24 16.74
N PRO A 80 -1.60 -1.09 16.65
CA PRO A 80 -2.63 -1.17 17.67
C PRO A 80 -2.04 -1.61 19.02
N LYS A 81 -2.70 -1.21 20.10
CA LYS A 81 -2.27 -1.53 21.46
C LYS A 81 -2.13 -3.05 21.64
N GLY A 82 -0.96 -3.47 22.11
CA GLY A 82 -0.67 -4.87 22.41
C GLY A 82 -0.16 -5.69 21.22
N MET A 83 0.04 -5.09 20.05
CA MET A 83 0.67 -5.77 18.91
C MET A 83 2.11 -6.17 19.25
N ARG A 84 2.45 -7.43 18.97
CA ARG A 84 3.78 -7.99 19.22
C ARG A 84 4.64 -8.00 17.95
N PRO A 85 5.98 -8.01 18.09
CA PRO A 85 6.87 -8.20 16.94
C PRO A 85 6.55 -9.47 16.16
N GLY A 86 6.57 -9.37 14.83
CA GLY A 86 6.27 -10.48 13.92
C GLY A 86 4.79 -10.67 13.61
N GLU A 87 3.89 -9.97 14.31
CA GLU A 87 2.47 -9.98 13.96
C GLU A 87 2.19 -9.07 12.76
N ALA A 88 1.11 -9.35 12.02
CA ALA A 88 0.76 -8.61 10.82
C ALA A 88 -0.73 -8.25 10.79
N LEU A 89 -1.03 -6.97 10.58
CA LEU A 89 -2.39 -6.45 10.50
C LEU A 89 -2.65 -5.84 9.12
N VAL A 90 -3.64 -6.35 8.41
CA VAL A 90 -4.23 -5.70 7.24
C VAL A 90 -5.55 -5.09 7.67
N TYR A 91 -5.79 -3.81 7.39
CA TYR A 91 -7.00 -3.11 7.80
C TYR A 91 -7.53 -2.21 6.69
N GLY A 92 -8.85 -2.05 6.66
CA GLY A 92 -9.55 -1.13 5.77
C GLY A 92 -10.05 0.12 6.51
N PRO A 93 -10.42 1.19 5.78
CA PRO A 93 -10.88 2.45 6.37
C PRO A 93 -12.19 2.30 7.16
N GLY A 94 -13.00 1.28 6.85
CA GLY A 94 -14.24 0.96 7.58
C GLY A 94 -14.03 0.21 8.90
N GLY A 95 -12.78 0.03 9.34
CA GLY A 95 -12.44 -0.69 10.58
C GLY A 95 -12.45 -2.21 10.46
N ASN A 96 -12.66 -2.76 9.26
CA ASN A 96 -12.48 -4.18 9.00
C ASN A 96 -10.99 -4.54 8.99
N SER A 97 -10.64 -5.73 9.46
CA SER A 97 -9.24 -6.15 9.49
C SER A 97 -9.04 -7.67 9.49
N VAL A 98 -7.84 -8.06 9.07
CA VAL A 98 -7.27 -9.40 9.14
C VAL A 98 -6.00 -9.30 9.97
N TYR A 99 -5.95 -9.97 11.11
CA TYR A 99 -4.83 -9.90 12.05
C TYR A 99 -4.22 -11.27 12.30
N LEU A 100 -2.97 -11.43 11.89
CA LEU A 100 -2.14 -12.62 12.12
C LEU A 100 -1.32 -12.42 13.39
N LYS A 101 -1.67 -13.15 14.45
CA LYS A 101 -0.99 -13.08 15.75
C LYS A 101 0.10 -14.12 15.89
N GLN A 102 1.06 -13.82 16.77
CA GLN A 102 2.21 -14.67 17.04
C GLN A 102 1.82 -16.01 17.69
N ASP A 103 0.71 -16.04 18.44
CA ASP A 103 0.19 -17.25 19.09
C ASP A 103 -0.59 -18.17 18.14
N GLY A 104 -0.61 -17.86 16.83
CA GLY A 104 -1.32 -18.61 15.81
C GLY A 104 -2.79 -18.20 15.65
N THR A 105 -3.29 -17.25 16.44
CA THR A 105 -4.65 -16.72 16.28
C THR A 105 -4.76 -15.90 14.99
N LEU A 106 -5.76 -16.22 14.17
CA LEU A 106 -6.23 -15.37 13.09
C LEU A 106 -7.50 -14.64 13.55
N GLU A 107 -7.46 -13.32 13.65
CA GLU A 107 -8.65 -12.51 13.95
C GLU A 107 -9.17 -11.83 12.69
N LEU A 108 -10.46 -12.03 12.40
CA LEU A 108 -11.21 -11.29 11.37
C LEU A 108 -12.19 -10.34 12.08
N ARG A 109 -12.16 -9.05 11.73
CA ARG A 109 -13.09 -8.04 12.26
C ARG A 109 -13.87 -7.34 11.15
N GLY A 110 -15.14 -7.04 11.44
CA GLY A 110 -16.07 -6.39 10.51
C GLY A 110 -17.10 -7.37 9.94
N LYS A 111 -17.77 -6.97 8.86
CA LYS A 111 -18.67 -7.85 8.11
C LYS A 111 -17.83 -8.82 7.27
N VAL A 112 -17.93 -10.12 7.58
CA VAL A 112 -17.22 -11.18 6.85
C VAL A 112 -18.21 -11.91 5.96
N CYS A 113 -17.98 -11.87 4.65
CA CYS A 113 -18.73 -12.64 3.66
C CYS A 113 -17.77 -13.68 3.07
N VAL A 114 -18.19 -14.94 3.02
CA VAL A 114 -17.41 -16.05 2.46
C VAL A 114 -18.14 -16.57 1.23
N GLU A 115 -17.48 -16.54 0.09
CA GLU A 115 -17.97 -17.14 -1.16
C GLU A 115 -17.22 -18.46 -1.39
N GLY A 116 -17.96 -19.54 -1.63
CA GLY A 116 -17.40 -20.89 -1.77
C GLY A 116 -17.53 -21.74 -0.49
N SER A 117 -16.69 -22.77 -0.37
CA SER A 117 -16.73 -23.72 0.75
C SER A 117 -15.94 -23.21 1.96
N LEU A 118 -16.54 -23.28 3.14
CA LEU A 118 -15.86 -23.06 4.42
C LEU A 118 -15.74 -24.39 5.17
N LEU A 119 -14.54 -24.72 5.67
CA LEU A 119 -14.30 -25.86 6.54
C LEU A 119 -13.94 -25.33 7.94
N VAL A 120 -14.55 -25.89 8.99
CA VAL A 120 -14.21 -25.62 10.39
C VAL A 120 -13.72 -26.92 11.00
N ASN A 121 -12.46 -26.95 11.46
CA ASN A 121 -11.80 -28.17 11.95
C ASN A 121 -11.87 -29.34 10.96
N GLY A 122 -11.78 -29.04 9.65
CA GLY A 122 -11.87 -30.04 8.58
C GLY A 122 -13.29 -30.46 8.21
N ILE A 123 -14.32 -29.93 8.87
CA ILE A 123 -15.74 -30.27 8.63
C ILE A 123 -16.39 -29.16 7.80
N PRO A 124 -17.13 -29.48 6.72
CA PRO A 124 -17.92 -28.49 5.98
C PRO A 124 -18.87 -27.71 6.88
N TYR A 125 -18.72 -26.38 6.85
CA TYR A 125 -19.64 -25.48 7.50
C TYR A 125 -20.85 -25.27 6.60
N ALA A 126 -22.03 -25.67 7.10
CA ALA A 126 -23.31 -25.27 6.54
C ALA A 126 -23.85 -24.11 7.39
N PRO A 127 -24.14 -22.93 6.79
CA PRO A 127 -24.84 -21.88 7.49
C PRO A 127 -26.14 -22.43 8.06
N CYS A 128 -26.50 -22.06 9.29
CA CYS A 128 -27.83 -22.36 9.78
C CYS A 128 -28.85 -21.53 8.98
N GLU A 129 -29.90 -22.17 8.48
CA GLU A 129 -31.09 -21.50 7.97
C GLU A 129 -31.98 -21.03 9.15
N CYS A 130 -31.37 -20.41 10.17
CA CYS A 130 -32.16 -19.79 11.22
C CYS A 130 -32.86 -18.59 10.59
N GLU A 131 -34.17 -18.71 10.35
CA GLU A 131 -35.00 -17.58 9.96
C GLU A 131 -34.79 -16.43 10.95
N MET A 132 -34.57 -15.23 10.41
CA MET A 132 -34.49 -13.98 11.18
C MET A 132 -35.87 -13.55 11.65
#